data_AF-A0A1X7MNK4-F1
#
_entry.id   AF-A0A1X7MNK4-F1
#
_cell.length_a   1.000
_cell.length_b   1.000
_cell.length_c   1.000
_cell.angle_alpha   90.00
_cell.angle_beta   90.00
_cell.angle_gamma   90.00
#
_symmetry.space_group_name_H-M   'P 1'
#
loop_
_entity.id
_entity.type
_entity.pdbx_description
1 polymer ?
#
loop_
_entity_poly.entity_id
_entity_poly.type
_entity_poly.pdbx_seq_one_letter_code
_entity_poly.pdbx_strand_id
1 'polypeptide(L)'
;MSRYTITVTGNHRADSDAIIGYDPPLRTFFLQAFPDESGDDLALWLGTSDREYETLHALHAAALAQGFDFTPLPDDVAARLAADVAAEADRPPHDGPLPALPRHLQTK
;
A
#
# COMPACT_ATOMS: atom_id res chain seq x y z
N MET A 1 -7.79 -1.50 2.32
CA MET A 1 -6.42 -1.47 1.79
C MET A 1 -6.20 -2.72 0.98
N SER A 2 -5.99 -2.56 -0.32
CA SER A 2 -5.78 -3.67 -1.26
C SER A 2 -4.31 -4.04 -1.31
N ARG A 3 -3.98 -5.32 -1.53
CA ARG A 3 -2.61 -5.86 -1.51
C ARG A 3 -2.45 -6.88 -2.63
N TYR A 4 -1.42 -6.71 -3.44
CA TYR A 4 -1.08 -7.56 -4.57
C TYR A 4 0.39 -7.92 -4.54
N THR A 5 0.68 -9.19 -4.79
CA THR A 5 2.06 -9.68 -4.89
C THR A 5 2.62 -9.32 -6.26
N ILE A 6 3.83 -8.77 -6.26
CA ILE A 6 4.59 -8.40 -7.46
C ILE A 6 6.05 -8.74 -7.26
N THR A 7 6.82 -8.68 -8.35
CA THR A 7 8.28 -8.78 -8.29
C THR A 7 8.91 -7.40 -8.23
N VAL A 8 9.77 -7.17 -7.24
CA VAL A 8 10.62 -5.97 -7.14
C VAL A 8 12.07 -6.40 -7.35
N THR A 9 12.78 -5.68 -8.20
CA THR A 9 14.21 -5.86 -8.46
C THR A 9 15.01 -4.72 -7.83
N GLY A 10 16.21 -5.02 -7.35
CA GLY A 10 17.17 -4.04 -6.85
C GLY A 10 18.59 -4.44 -7.23
N ASN A 11 19.59 -3.63 -6.85
CA ASN A 11 20.95 -3.67 -7.41
C ASN A 11 21.62 -5.05 -7.53
N HIS A 12 21.24 -6.08 -6.78
CA HIS A 12 21.74 -7.47 -6.97
C HIS A 12 20.73 -8.55 -6.55
N ARG A 13 19.47 -8.19 -6.29
CA ARG A 13 18.45 -9.12 -5.76
C ARG A 13 17.08 -8.83 -6.33
N ALA A 14 16.24 -9.85 -6.38
CA ALA A 14 14.83 -9.73 -6.70
C ALA A 14 14.01 -10.29 -5.53
N ASP A 15 12.91 -9.63 -5.21
CA ASP A 15 11.91 -10.10 -4.29
C ASP A 15 10.63 -10.41 -5.08
N SER A 16 10.30 -11.70 -5.19
CA SER A 16 9.09 -12.19 -5.86
C SER A 16 7.83 -12.07 -5.01
N ASP A 17 7.98 -11.76 -3.72
CA ASP A 17 6.92 -11.75 -2.72
C ASP A 17 6.63 -10.33 -2.21
N ALA A 18 7.14 -9.32 -2.93
CA ALA A 18 6.88 -7.91 -2.64
C ALA A 18 5.40 -7.57 -2.80
N ILE A 19 4.92 -6.64 -1.98
CA ILE A 19 3.51 -6.24 -1.93
C ILE A 19 3.35 -4.80 -2.40
N ILE A 20 2.49 -4.61 -3.40
CA ILE A 20 1.99 -3.30 -3.83
C ILE A 20 0.51 -3.18 -3.51
N GLY A 21 0.04 -1.96 -3.24
CA GLY A 21 -1.36 -1.74 -2.95
C GLY A 21 -1.77 -0.28 -2.93
N TYR A 22 -3.06 -0.07 -2.69
CA TYR A 22 -3.64 1.24 -2.41
C TYR A 22 -4.25 1.22 -1.00
N ASP A 23 -3.89 2.23 -0.21
CA ASP A 23 -4.42 2.50 1.12
C ASP A 23 -5.48 3.61 1.01
N PRO A 24 -6.79 3.29 1.14
CA PRO A 24 -7.83 4.31 1.07
C PRO A 24 -7.81 5.34 2.21
N PRO A 25 -7.66 4.95 3.50
CA PRO A 25 -7.46 5.91 4.58
C PRO A 25 -6.34 6.93 4.34
N LEU A 26 -5.18 6.49 3.83
CA LEU A 26 -4.04 7.37 3.55
C LEU A 26 -4.07 7.95 2.13
N ARG A 27 -4.99 7.50 1.28
CA ARG A 27 -5.15 7.95 -0.12
C ARG A 27 -3.82 7.89 -0.89
N THR A 28 -3.06 6.82 -0.67
CA THR A 28 -1.73 6.63 -1.24
C THR A 28 -1.55 5.20 -1.75
N PHE A 29 -0.78 5.05 -2.81
CA PHE A 29 -0.19 3.77 -3.14
C PHE A 29 0.98 3.48 -2.18
N PHE A 30 1.19 2.20 -1.90
CA PHE A 30 2.29 1.74 -1.06
C PHE A 30 3.03 0.58 -1.72
N LEU A 31 4.31 0.44 -1.38
CA LEU A 31 5.17 -0.65 -1.81
C LEU A 31 5.93 -1.17 -0.59
N GLN A 32 5.90 -2.49 -0.41
CA GLN A 32 6.64 -3.22 0.61
C GLN A 32 7.48 -4.28 -0.09
N ALA A 33 8.79 -4.27 0.11
CA ALA A 33 9.68 -5.26 -0.50
C ALA A 33 10.87 -5.58 0.39
N PHE A 34 11.45 -6.74 0.12
CA PHE A 34 12.60 -7.35 0.74
C PHE A 34 12.41 -7.57 2.24
N PRO A 35 11.90 -8.74 2.66
CA PRO A 35 11.93 -9.10 4.07
C PRO A 35 13.38 -9.13 4.55
N ASP A 36 13.65 -8.54 5.71
CA ASP A 36 14.94 -8.71 6.35
C ASP A 36 15.16 -10.19 6.72
N GLU A 37 16.39 -10.67 6.65
CA GLU A 37 16.75 -12.06 6.99
C GLU A 37 16.46 -12.37 8.48
N SER A 38 16.37 -11.34 9.33
CA SER A 38 16.00 -11.42 10.74
C SER A 38 14.47 -11.38 10.96
N GLY A 39 13.68 -11.11 9.92
CA GLY A 39 12.22 -11.22 9.92
C GLY A 39 11.43 -10.05 10.53
N ASP A 40 12.09 -9.04 11.12
CA ASP A 40 11.41 -7.96 11.85
C ASP A 40 11.31 -6.63 11.09
N ASP A 41 12.08 -6.39 10.02
CA ASP A 41 12.05 -5.14 9.24
C ASP A 41 11.94 -5.38 7.72
N LEU A 42 11.31 -4.45 7.01
CA LEU A 42 11.30 -4.40 5.55
C LEU A 42 12.43 -3.49 5.08
N ALA A 43 13.22 -3.92 4.10
CA ALA A 43 14.26 -3.05 3.54
C ALA A 43 13.67 -1.92 2.66
N LEU A 44 12.42 -2.06 2.20
CA LEU A 44 11.70 -1.05 1.44
C LEU A 44 10.24 -0.96 1.93
N TRP A 45 9.86 0.22 2.43
CA TRP A 45 8.47 0.56 2.71
C TRP A 45 8.19 2.00 2.28
N LEU A 46 7.36 2.15 1.25
CA LEU A 46 6.89 3.43 0.71
C LEU A 46 5.38 3.57 0.92
N GLY A 47 4.87 4.79 1.08
CA GLY A 47 3.44 5.07 1.15
C GLY A 47 2.89 4.88 2.56
N THR A 48 3.60 5.43 3.55
CA THR A 48 3.24 5.36 4.97
C THR A 48 2.56 6.63 5.47
N SER A 49 2.53 7.69 4.65
CA SER A 49 1.94 8.99 4.97
C SER A 49 0.72 9.31 4.11
N ASP A 50 -0.14 10.21 4.61
CA ASP A 50 -1.30 10.71 3.87
C ASP A 50 -0.86 11.34 2.54
N ARG A 51 -1.44 10.84 1.44
CA ARG A 51 -1.26 11.30 0.06
C ARG A 51 0.20 11.36 -0.41
N GLU A 52 1.04 10.50 0.15
CA GLU A 52 2.47 10.46 -0.17
C GLU A 52 2.71 10.14 -1.65
N TYR A 53 1.99 9.14 -2.18
CA TYR A 53 2.03 8.72 -3.58
C TYR A 53 0.61 8.53 -4.13
N GLU A 54 0.04 9.58 -4.73
CA GLU A 54 -1.30 9.51 -5.34
C GLU A 54 -1.33 8.83 -6.71
N THR A 55 -0.16 8.51 -7.29
CA THR A 55 -0.04 7.83 -8.59
C THR A 55 1.00 6.71 -8.56
N LEU A 56 0.78 5.65 -9.34
CA LEU A 56 1.77 4.58 -9.52
C LEU A 56 3.10 5.11 -10.08
N HIS A 57 3.05 6.16 -10.90
CA HIS A 57 4.25 6.82 -11.42
C HIS A 57 5.09 7.48 -10.32
N ALA A 58 4.44 8.16 -9.36
CA ALA A 58 5.14 8.77 -8.23
C ALA A 58 5.78 7.71 -7.32
N LEU A 59 5.05 6.61 -7.05
CA LEU A 59 5.59 5.47 -6.30
C LEU A 59 6.78 4.82 -7.02
N HIS A 60 6.69 4.67 -8.34
CA HIS A 60 7.77 4.13 -9.17
C HIS A 60 9.02 5.01 -9.16
N ALA A 61 8.86 6.33 -9.31
CA ALA A 61 9.96 7.27 -9.22
C ALA A 61 10.67 7.22 -7.86
N ALA A 62 9.91 7.07 -6.77
CA ALA A 62 10.46 6.92 -5.42
C ALA A 62 11.21 5.60 -5.23
N ALA A 63 10.67 4.49 -5.76
CA ALA A 63 11.36 3.20 -5.75
C ALA A 63 12.69 3.27 -6.54
N LEU A 64 12.67 3.89 -7.74
CA LEU A 64 13.86 4.06 -8.57
C LEU A 64 14.92 4.93 -7.88
N ALA A 65 14.51 5.98 -7.17
CA ALA A 65 15.42 6.83 -6.39
C ALA A 65 16.13 6.05 -5.26
N GLN A 66 15.52 4.98 -4.76
CA GLN A 66 16.12 4.06 -3.80
C GLN A 66 16.86 2.88 -4.45
N GLY A 67 16.94 2.82 -5.78
CA GLY A 67 17.62 1.76 -6.52
C GLY A 67 16.78 0.50 -6.72
N PHE A 68 15.46 0.61 -6.66
CA PHE A 68 14.51 -0.48 -6.86
C PHE A 68 13.61 -0.23 -8.07
N ASP A 69 13.27 -1.29 -8.79
CA ASP A 69 12.33 -1.24 -9.92
C ASP A 69 11.32 -2.40 -9.81
N PHE A 70 10.05 -2.07 -10.00
CA PHE A 70 8.93 -3.02 -9.94
C PHE A 70 8.13 -3.03 -11.24
N THR A 71 8.61 -2.33 -12.26
CA THR A 71 7.99 -2.26 -13.58
C THR A 71 8.67 -3.22 -14.56
N PRO A 72 7.93 -3.81 -15.51
CA PRO A 72 6.49 -3.66 -15.71
C PRO A 72 5.65 -4.38 -14.63
N LEU A 73 4.55 -3.75 -14.21
CA LEU A 73 3.54 -4.41 -13.38
C LEU A 73 2.74 -5.40 -14.25
N PRO A 74 2.32 -6.56 -13.69
CA PRO A 74 1.35 -7.42 -14.35
C PRO A 74 0.06 -6.65 -14.67
N ASP A 75 -0.48 -6.84 -15.89
CA ASP A 75 -1.67 -6.11 -16.36
C ASP A 75 -2.89 -6.30 -15.44
N ASP A 76 -3.03 -7.49 -14.84
CA ASP A 76 -4.09 -7.82 -13.89
C ASP A 76 -3.94 -7.02 -12.59
N VAL A 77 -2.72 -6.86 -12.08
CA VAL A 77 -2.43 -6.08 -10.88
C VAL A 77 -2.67 -4.59 -11.14
N ALA A 78 -2.20 -4.08 -12.28
CA ALA A 78 -2.42 -2.68 -12.67
C ALA A 78 -3.92 -2.36 -12.81
N ALA A 79 -4.70 -3.25 -13.43
CA ALA A 79 -6.15 -3.09 -13.57
C ALA A 79 -6.87 -3.13 -12.22
N ARG A 80 -6.46 -4.02 -11.30
CA ARG A 80 -7.04 -4.11 -9.95
C ARG A 80 -6.73 -2.88 -9.11
N LEU A 81 -5.50 -2.37 -9.16
CA LEU A 81 -5.12 -1.12 -8.50
C LEU A 81 -5.93 0.07 -9.00
N ALA A 82 -6.15 0.17 -10.31
CA ALA A 82 -7.00 1.21 -10.89
C ALA A 82 -8.46 1.07 -10.43
N ALA A 83 -8.98 -0.16 -10.35
CA ALA A 83 -10.33 -0.43 -9.85
C ALA A 83 -10.47 -0.08 -8.36
N ASP A 84 -9.46 -0.34 -7.53
CA ASP A 84 -9.45 0.02 -6.11
C ASP A 84 -9.55 1.54 -5.91
N VAL A 85 -8.80 2.32 -6.70
CA VAL A 85 -8.85 3.78 -6.65
C VAL A 85 -10.22 4.28 -7.10
N ALA A 86 -10.79 3.72 -8.18
CA ALA A 86 -12.12 4.08 -8.66
C ALA A 86 -13.20 3.77 -7.62
N ALA A 87 -13.16 2.58 -7.01
CA ALA A 87 -14.13 2.17 -5.99
C ALA A 87 -14.12 3.09 -4.77
N GLU A 88 -12.97 3.65 -4.39
CA GLU A 88 -12.89 4.61 -3.30
C GLU A 88 -13.30 6.03 -3.72
N ALA A 89 -13.10 6.41 -4.98
CA ALA A 89 -13.63 7.67 -5.51
C ALA A 89 -15.17 7.69 -5.55
N ASP A 90 -15.80 6.54 -5.79
CA ASP A 90 -17.25 6.35 -5.75
C ASP A 90 -17.82 6.19 -4.33
N ARG A 91 -16.95 6.08 -3.32
CA ARG A 91 -17.39 5.90 -1.94
C ARG A 91 -17.93 7.21 -1.39
N PRO A 92 -19.15 7.23 -0.81
CA PRO A 92 -19.60 8.40 -0.08
C PRO A 92 -18.58 8.72 1.05
N PRO A 93 -18.28 10.00 1.31
CA PRO A 93 -17.38 10.37 2.38
C PRO A 93 -17.85 9.71 3.67
N HIS A 94 -16.92 9.15 4.44
CA HIS A 94 -17.20 8.62 5.77
C HIS A 94 -17.52 9.77 6.74
N ASP A 95 -18.66 10.43 6.55
CA ASP A 95 -19.31 11.25 7.57
C ASP A 95 -20.19 10.34 8.43
N GLY A 96 -19.56 9.42 9.14
CA GLY A 96 -20.22 8.51 10.08
C GLY A 96 -19.61 8.68 11.47
N PRO A 97 -20.36 9.13 12.49
CA PRO A 97 -19.82 9.22 13.83
C PRO A 97 -19.42 7.82 14.32
N LEU A 98 -18.25 7.73 14.94
CA LEU A 98 -17.83 6.57 15.74
C LEU A 98 -19.04 6.06 16.53
N PRO A 99 -19.48 4.79 16.37
CA PRO A 99 -20.55 4.28 17.21
C PRO A 99 -20.05 4.36 18.64
N ALA A 100 -20.70 5.22 19.43
CA ALA A 100 -20.38 5.43 20.83
C ALA A 100 -20.36 4.06 21.53
N LEU A 101 -19.20 3.68 22.04
CA LEU A 101 -19.02 2.50 22.88
C LEU A 101 -20.02 2.57 24.04
N PRO A 102 -20.95 1.61 24.20
CA PRO A 102 -21.79 1.60 25.39
C PRO A 102 -20.92 1.26 26.59
N ARG A 103 -20.74 2.24 27.49
CA ARG A 103 -20.20 2.06 28.84
C ARG A 103 -21.11 1.10 29.61
N HIS A 104 -20.76 -0.18 29.63
CA HIS A 104 -21.27 -1.11 30.64
C HIS A 104 -20.16 -1.45 31.63
N LEU A 105 -20.03 -0.59 32.64
CA LEU A 105 -19.36 -0.92 33.89
C LEU A 105 -20.46 -1.15 34.92
N GLN A 106 -21.01 -2.36 34.94
CA GLN A 106 -21.82 -2.81 36.07
C GLN A 106 -20.87 -3.28 37.16
N THR A 107 -20.64 -2.41 38.13
CA THR A 107 -20.14 -2.78 39.46
C THR A 107 -21.25 -3.52 40.20
N LYS A 108 -20.97 -4.70 40.74
CA LYS A 108 -21.63 -5.19 41.94
C LYS A 108 -20.70 -6.09 42.75
#